data_AF-A0A151QQ64-F1
#
_entry.id   AF-A0A151QQ64-F1
#
_cell.length_a   1.000
_cell.length_b   1.000
_cell.length_c   1.000
_cell.angle_alpha   90.00
_cell.angle_beta   90.00
_cell.angle_gamma   90.00
#
_symmetry.space_group_name_H-M   'P 1'
#
loop_
_entity.id
_entity.type
_entity.pdbx_description
1 polymer ?
#
loop_
_entity_poly.entity_id
_entity_poly.type
_entity_poly.pdbx_seq_one_letter_code
_entity_poly.pdbx_strand_id
1 'polypeptide(L)' 'MYQNIIGTSASEEAIKFDCSKSIPCKDILLQNVNLTPQEELIRHGGIHATCKNVRYVNRGLLFPPC' A
#
# COMPACT_ATOMS: atom_id res chain seq x y z
N MET A 1 -7.37 5.01 -9.04
CA MET A 1 -6.27 5.97 -8.75
C MET A 1 -6.33 6.31 -7.27
N TYR A 2 -5.20 6.21 -6.58
CA TYR A 2 -5.03 6.58 -5.18
C TYR A 2 -3.92 7.63 -5.08
N GLN A 3 -4.23 8.81 -4.56
CA GLN A 3 -3.32 9.94 -4.61
C GLN A 3 -3.31 10.76 -3.32
N ASN A 4 -2.13 11.24 -2.92
CA ASN A 4 -1.92 12.14 -1.79
C ASN A 4 -2.51 11.59 -0.47
N ILE A 5 -2.32 10.29 -0.23
CA ILE A 5 -2.77 9.62 1.00
C ILE A 5 -1.62 9.68 1.99
N ILE A 6 -1.76 10.44 3.06
CA ILE A 6 -0.73 10.65 4.07
C ILE A 6 -1.33 10.41 5.45
N GLY A 7 -0.70 9.57 6.27
CA GLY A 7 -1.19 9.30 7.61
C GLY A 7 -0.51 8.11 8.27
N THR A 8 -1.17 7.56 9.29
CA THR A 8 -0.70 6.37 9.99
C THR A 8 -1.62 5.17 9.77
N SER A 9 -1.06 3.97 9.71
CA SER A 9 -1.81 2.71 9.67
C SER A 9 -1.92 2.12 11.06
N ALA A 10 -3.14 1.74 11.44
CA ALA A 10 -3.43 0.98 12.66
C ALA A 10 -3.27 -0.54 12.47
N SER A 11 -3.09 -1.01 11.23
CA SER A 11 -2.89 -2.42 10.87
C SER A 11 -1.50 -2.65 10.29
N GLU A 12 -0.92 -3.83 10.55
CA GLU A 12 0.34 -4.29 9.94
C GLU A 12 0.25 -4.28 8.39
N GLU A 13 -0.89 -4.71 7.84
CA GLU A 13 -1.16 -4.62 6.40
C GLU A 13 -1.78 -3.23 6.11
N ALA A 14 -0.96 -2.25 5.74
CA ALA A 14 -1.39 -0.87 5.52
C ALA A 14 -1.95 -0.64 4.11
N ILE A 15 -1.50 -1.43 3.13
CA ILE A 15 -1.98 -1.40 1.75
C ILE A 15 -2.28 -2.84 1.33
N LYS A 16 -3.48 -3.09 0.82
CA LYS A 16 -3.90 -4.42 0.35
C LYS A 16 -4.54 -4.35 -1.02
N PHE A 17 -3.82 -4.82 -2.02
CA PHE A 17 -4.33 -5.16 -3.34
C PHE A 17 -4.26 -6.67 -3.52
N ASP A 18 -5.37 -7.37 -3.28
CA ASP A 18 -5.48 -8.82 -3.52
C ASP A 18 -6.45 -9.08 -4.68
N CYS A 19 -5.89 -9.13 -5.89
CA CYS A 19 -6.66 -9.26 -7.12
C CYS A 19 -6.74 -10.72 -7.59
N SER A 20 -7.73 -11.03 -8.43
CA SER A 20 -7.89 -12.37 -8.98
C SER A 20 -6.68 -12.78 -9.83
N LYS A 21 -6.25 -14.04 -9.71
CA LYS A 21 -5.24 -14.63 -10.60
C LYS A 21 -5.72 -14.72 -12.06
N SER A 22 -7.02 -14.99 -12.27
CA SER A 22 -7.60 -15.10 -13.60
C SER A 22 -7.92 -13.74 -14.22
N ILE A 23 -8.22 -12.74 -13.39
CA ILE A 23 -8.56 -11.38 -13.83
C ILE A 23 -7.72 -10.41 -12.98
N PRO A 24 -6.46 -10.14 -13.36
CA PRO A 24 -5.58 -9.27 -12.60
C PRO A 24 -6.06 -7.82 -12.65
N CYS A 25 -5.83 -7.06 -11.58
CA CYS A 25 -6.07 -5.62 -11.58
C CYS A 25 -5.03 -4.91 -12.45
N LYS A 26 -5.49 -3.94 -13.24
CA LYS A 26 -4.66 -3.13 -14.13
C LYS A 26 -5.01 -1.65 -13.94
N ASP A 27 -4.17 -0.77 -14.48
CA ASP A 27 -4.40 0.68 -14.53
C ASP A 27 -4.61 1.34 -13.16
N ILE A 28 -3.99 0.77 -12.12
CA ILE A 28 -3.94 1.38 -10.79
C ILE A 28 -2.79 2.37 -10.75
N LEU A 29 -3.10 3.65 -10.56
CA LEU A 29 -2.11 4.68 -10.25
C LEU A 29 -2.03 4.89 -8.74
N LEU A 30 -0.84 4.75 -8.18
CA LEU A 30 -0.46 5.18 -6.82
C LEU A 30 0.39 6.43 -6.94
N GLN A 31 -0.02 7.52 -6.28
CA GLN A 31 0.73 8.78 -6.36
C GLN A 31 0.86 9.43 -4.99
N ASN A 32 2.07 9.62 -4.49
CA ASN A 32 2.33 10.24 -3.18
C ASN A 32 1.50 9.61 -2.05
N VAL A 33 1.62 8.29 -1.90
CA VAL A 33 1.00 7.53 -0.81
C VAL A 33 2.07 7.28 0.26
N ASN A 34 1.85 7.78 1.46
CA ASN A 34 2.77 7.66 2.58
C ASN A 34 2.01 7.33 3.87
N LEU A 35 1.93 6.04 4.18
CA LEU A 35 1.37 5.53 5.41
C LEU A 35 2.50 5.06 6.31
N THR A 36 2.56 5.56 7.54
CA THR A 36 3.55 5.14 8.55
C THR A 36 2.90 4.27 9.62
N PRO A 37 3.63 3.38 10.31
CA PRO A 37 3.05 2.60 11.41
C PRO A 37 2.58 3.52 12.54
N GLN A 38 1.47 3.17 13.20
CA GLN A 38 1.18 3.70 14.54
C GLN A 38 2.22 3.20 15.56
N GLU A 39 2.40 3.92 16.66
CA GLU A 39 3.45 3.64 17.66
C GLU A 39 3.44 2.20 18.17
N GLU A 40 2.25 1.63 18.36
CA GLU A 40 2.07 0.25 18.78
C GLU A 40 2.72 -0.71 17.76
N LEU A 41 2.48 -0.51 16.47
CA LEU A 41 3.03 -1.35 15.40
C LEU A 41 4.54 -1.19 15.21
N ILE A 42 5.14 -0.06 15.61
CA ILE A 42 6.60 0.10 15.55
C ILE A 42 7.29 -1.00 16.38
N ARG A 43 6.69 -1.41 17.50
CA ARG A 43 7.22 -2.48 18.36
C ARG A 43 6.92 -3.89 17.83
N HIS A 44 5.96 -4.01 16.92
CA HIS A 44 5.48 -5.28 16.35
C HIS A 44 6.00 -5.55 14.92
N GLY A 45 7.01 -4.81 14.45
CA GLY A 45 7.64 -5.05 13.15
C GLY A 45 7.20 -4.08 12.05
N GLY A 46 6.42 -3.06 12.38
CA GLY A 46 6.00 -1.99 11.47
C GLY A 46 4.80 -2.37 10.62
N ILE A 47 4.79 -1.89 9.38
CA ILE A 47 3.71 -2.10 8.42
C ILE A 47 4.27 -2.49 7.06
N HIS A 48 3.46 -3.21 6.28
CA HIS A 48 3.79 -3.67 4.95
C HIS A 48 2.61 -3.49 3.99
N ALA A 49 2.88 -3.67 2.70
CA ALA A 49 1.87 -3.74 1.67
C ALA A 49 1.78 -5.16 1.09
N THR A 50 0.56 -5.60 0.75
CA THR A 50 0.31 -6.84 0.03
C THR A 50 -0.25 -6.53 -1.35
N CYS A 51 0.46 -6.95 -2.39
CA CYS A 51 0.14 -6.57 -3.77
C CYS A 51 0.19 -7.82 -4.64
N LYS A 52 -0.97 -8.48 -4.79
CA LYS A 52 -1.14 -9.76 -5.51
C LYS A 52 -1.94 -9.56 -6.79
N ASN A 53 -1.40 -10.08 -7.89
CA ASN A 53 -2.04 -10.03 -9.23
C ASN A 53 -2.46 -8.62 -9.66
N VAL A 54 -1.67 -7.61 -9.27
CA VAL A 54 -1.92 -6.20 -9.56
C VAL A 54 -0.80 -5.65 -10.43
N ARG A 55 -1.17 -4.87 -11.44
CA ARG A 55 -0.25 -4.03 -12.20
C ARG A 55 -0.59 -2.58 -11.90
N TYR A 56 0.33 -1.91 -11.20
CA TYR A 56 0.19 -0.52 -10.83
C TYR A 56 1.33 0.32 -11.42
N VAL A 57 1.09 1.62 -11.49
CA VAL A 57 2.10 2.64 -11.77
C VAL A 57 2.27 3.46 -10.51
N ASN A 58 3.50 3.59 -10.01
CA ASN A 58 3.81 4.51 -8.92
C ASN A 58 4.35 5.84 -9.47
N ARG A 59 3.87 6.96 -8.93
CA ARG A 59 4.41 8.30 -9.16
C ARG A 59 4.70 9.00 -7.84
N GLY A 60 5.97 9.31 -7.59
CA GLY A 60 6.39 9.94 -6.34
C GLY A 60 6.50 8.93 -5.20
N LEU A 61 6.23 9.39 -3.98
CA LEU A 61 6.45 8.59 -2.77
C LEU A 61 5.40 7.48 -2.66
N LEU A 62 5.86 6.26 -2.37
CA LEU A 62 5.03 5.11 -2.00
C LEU A 62 5.63 4.44 -0.77
N PHE A 63 4.95 4.53 0.36
CA PHE A 63 5.33 3.84 1.58
C PHE A 63 4.07 3.37 2.35
N PRO A 64 4.03 2.12 2.84
CA PRO A 64 4.99 1.05 2.59
C PRO A 64 5.01 0.60 1.11
N PRO A 65 6.12 0.02 0.62
CA PRO A 65 6.24 -0.37 -0.78
C PRO A 65 5.36 -1.58 -1.11
N CYS A 66 4.62 -1.47 -2.22
CA CYS A 66 4.28 -2.60 -3.08
C CYS A 66 5.48 -2.96 -3.98
#